data_AF-K0YZ85-F1
#
_entry.id   AF-K0YZ85-F1
#
_cell.length_a   1.000
_cell.length_b   1.000
_cell.length_c   1.000
_cell.angle_alpha   90.00
_cell.angle_beta   90.00
_cell.angle_gamma   90.00
#
_symmetry.space_group_name_H-M   'P 1'
#
loop_
_entity.id
_entity.type
_entity.pdbx_description
1 polymer ?
#
loop_
_entity_poly.entity_id
_entity_poly.type
_entity_poly.pdbx_seq_one_letter_code
_entity_poly.pdbx_strand_id
1 'polypeptide(L)'
;KENVADRGASAYQAWTKLVADYKEAHPELAAEVEAIIDGRDPVEVTPADFPALENGFSQATRNSSQDALNVVAAKLPTFLGGSADLAHSNMTYIKTDGLQDDANRLNRNIQFGVREFAMGTILNGMALHGGLRVYGGTFFVFSDYVKAAVRLSALQGLPVTYVFTHDSIAVGEDGPTHEPVEHLAGLRA
;
A
#
# COMPACT_ATOMS: atom_id res chain seq x y z
N LYS A 1 5.15 10.09 -36.86
CA LYS A 1 5.94 10.42 -35.64
C LYS A 1 5.75 11.87 -35.23
N GLU A 2 5.77 12.84 -36.16
CA GLU A 2 5.42 14.26 -35.89
C GLU A 2 4.09 14.42 -35.13
N ASN A 3 3.00 13.80 -35.60
CA ASN A 3 1.69 13.91 -34.94
C ASN A 3 1.61 13.37 -33.50
N VAL A 4 2.55 12.51 -33.04
CA VAL A 4 2.57 12.02 -31.66
C VAL A 4 3.23 13.02 -30.73
N ALA A 5 4.32 13.66 -31.18
CA ALA A 5 5.01 14.70 -30.41
C ALA A 5 4.11 15.92 -30.24
N ASP A 6 3.49 16.40 -31.33
CA ASP A 6 2.63 17.57 -31.29
C ASP A 6 1.38 17.34 -30.42
N ARG A 7 0.70 16.19 -30.60
CA ARG A 7 -0.44 15.82 -29.76
C ARG A 7 -0.06 15.70 -28.28
N GLY A 8 1.10 15.12 -27.99
CA GLY A 8 1.62 15.00 -26.62
C GLY A 8 1.94 16.36 -26.00
N ALA A 9 2.60 17.25 -26.74
CA ALA A 9 2.91 18.60 -26.30
C ALA A 9 1.64 19.42 -26.03
N SER A 10 0.65 19.39 -26.93
CA SER A 10 -0.63 20.08 -26.73
C SER A 10 -1.40 19.55 -25.52
N ALA A 11 -1.47 18.23 -25.34
CA ALA A 11 -2.13 17.62 -24.18
C ALA A 11 -1.41 17.97 -22.87
N TYR A 12 -0.08 17.96 -22.86
CA TYR A 12 0.71 18.33 -21.69
C TYR A 12 0.52 19.81 -21.33
N GLN A 13 0.55 20.73 -22.30
CA GLN A 13 0.31 22.15 -22.06
C GLN A 13 -1.10 22.40 -21.48
N ALA A 14 -2.12 21.71 -22.02
CA ALA A 14 -3.48 21.79 -21.48
C ALA A 14 -3.55 21.28 -20.03
N TRP A 15 -2.88 20.17 -19.72
CA TRP A 15 -2.80 19.64 -18.36
C TRP A 15 -2.04 20.55 -17.40
N THR A 16 -0.89 21.12 -17.82
CA THR A 16 -0.13 22.08 -17.01
C THR A 16 -0.98 23.30 -16.65
N LYS A 17 -1.75 23.84 -17.61
CA LYS A 17 -2.67 24.93 -17.35
C LYS A 17 -3.78 24.51 -16.38
N LEU A 18 -4.40 23.35 -16.58
CA LEU A 18 -5.42 22.80 -15.69
C LEU A 18 -4.92 22.68 -14.25
N VAL A 19 -3.71 22.14 -14.05
CA VAL A 19 -3.10 22.02 -12.72
C VAL A 19 -2.80 23.39 -12.11
N ALA A 20 -2.30 24.35 -12.90
CA ALA A 20 -2.06 25.71 -12.42
C ALA A 20 -3.36 26.39 -11.96
N ASP A 21 -4.41 26.33 -12.79
CA ASP A 21 -5.73 26.89 -12.47
C ASP A 21 -6.32 26.21 -11.22
N TYR A 22 -6.16 24.88 -11.08
CA TYR A 22 -6.61 24.13 -9.91
C TYR A 22 -5.90 24.56 -8.62
N LYS A 23 -4.57 24.75 -8.67
CA LYS A 23 -3.78 25.20 -7.52
C LYS A 23 -4.18 26.62 -7.08
N GLU A 24 -4.53 27.50 -8.01
CA GLU A 24 -5.03 28.84 -7.70
C GLU A 24 -6.44 28.79 -7.07
N ALA A 25 -7.33 27.95 -7.60
CA ALA A 25 -8.70 27.80 -7.10
C ALA A 25 -8.78 27.06 -5.75
N HIS A 26 -7.83 26.15 -5.47
CA HIS A 26 -7.80 25.30 -4.28
C HIS A 26 -6.44 25.41 -3.56
N PRO A 27 -6.13 26.57 -2.95
CA PRO A 27 -4.81 26.82 -2.35
C PRO A 27 -4.48 25.85 -1.21
N GLU A 28 -5.47 25.36 -0.48
CA GLU A 28 -5.29 24.37 0.60
C GLU A 28 -4.83 23.00 0.08
N LEU A 29 -5.22 22.62 -1.14
CA LEU A 29 -4.85 21.34 -1.78
C LEU A 29 -3.64 21.47 -2.71
N ALA A 30 -3.22 22.69 -3.02
CA ALA A 30 -2.15 22.95 -3.98
C ALA A 30 -0.82 22.29 -3.58
N ALA A 31 -0.48 22.36 -2.29
CA ALA A 31 0.73 21.74 -1.75
C ALA A 31 0.68 20.21 -1.84
N GLU A 32 -0.49 19.61 -1.60
CA GLU A 32 -0.69 18.16 -1.73
C GLU A 32 -0.51 17.71 -3.19
N VAL A 33 -1.18 18.39 -4.13
CA VAL A 33 -1.08 18.10 -5.56
C VAL A 33 0.36 18.22 -6.06
N GLU A 34 1.07 19.27 -5.65
CA GLU A 34 2.47 19.48 -6.03
C GLU A 34 3.39 18.39 -5.48
N ALA A 35 3.23 18.00 -4.21
CA ALA A 35 4.00 16.90 -3.63
C ALA A 35 3.76 15.58 -4.38
N ILE A 36 2.50 15.26 -4.67
CA ILE A 36 2.12 14.02 -5.37
C ILE A 36 2.70 13.98 -6.79
N ILE A 37 2.61 15.08 -7.54
CA ILE A 37 3.17 15.19 -8.90
C ILE A 37 4.69 15.02 -8.88
N ASP A 38 5.37 15.55 -7.86
CA ASP A 38 6.81 15.42 -7.67
C ASP A 38 7.23 14.05 -7.12
N GLY A 39 6.28 13.13 -6.87
CA GLY A 39 6.55 11.82 -6.29
C GLY A 39 6.95 11.86 -4.80
N ARG A 40 6.61 12.94 -4.10
CA ARG A 40 6.85 13.15 -2.66
C ARG A 40 5.57 12.91 -1.87
N ASP A 41 5.73 12.53 -0.61
CA ASP A 41 4.60 12.46 0.31
C ASP A 41 4.16 13.89 0.69
N PRO A 42 2.84 14.18 0.71
CA PRO A 42 2.32 15.51 1.04
C PRO A 42 2.45 15.84 2.53
N VAL A 43 2.64 14.83 3.37
CA VAL A 43 2.84 14.94 4.81
C VAL A 43 3.96 14.02 5.26
N GLU A 44 4.60 14.39 6.37
CA GLU A 44 5.58 13.53 7.03
C GLU A 44 4.92 12.70 8.15
N VAL A 45 5.28 11.42 8.21
CA VAL A 45 4.96 10.54 9.34
C VAL A 45 6.25 10.31 10.13
N THR A 46 6.21 10.60 11.42
CA THR A 46 7.37 10.60 12.32
C THR A 46 7.15 9.61 13.47
N PRO A 47 8.21 9.20 14.19
CA PRO A 47 8.06 8.35 15.37
C PRO A 47 7.13 8.92 16.46
N ALA A 48 6.97 10.25 16.52
CA ALA A 48 6.11 10.92 17.50
C ALA A 48 4.60 10.76 17.19
N ASP A 49 4.25 10.34 15.97
CA ASP A 49 2.85 10.08 15.59
C ASP A 49 2.34 8.73 16.14
N PHE A 50 3.26 7.84 16.50
CA PHE A 50 2.92 6.51 17.02
C PHE A 50 2.79 6.56 18.55
N PRO A 51 1.82 5.84 19.13
CA PRO A 51 1.67 5.79 20.58
C PRO A 51 2.90 5.17 21.23
N ALA A 52 3.38 5.79 22.32
CA ALA A 52 4.40 5.18 23.17
C ALA A 52 3.83 3.93 23.85
N LEU A 53 4.60 2.84 23.82
CA LEU A 53 4.24 1.60 24.50
C LEU A 53 5.00 1.51 25.82
N GLU A 54 4.28 1.23 26.90
CA GLU A 54 4.88 1.06 28.23
C GLU A 54 5.59 -0.29 28.35
N ASN A 55 6.60 -0.35 29.22
CA ASN A 55 7.25 -1.61 29.56
C ASN A 55 6.24 -2.61 30.13
N GLY A 56 6.20 -3.81 29.56
CA GLY A 56 5.24 -4.86 29.92
C GLY A 56 4.01 -4.92 29.02
N PHE A 57 3.85 -3.98 28.08
CA PHE A 57 2.84 -4.09 27.03
C PHE A 57 3.10 -5.36 26.18
N SER A 58 2.06 -6.14 25.94
CA SER A 58 2.13 -7.38 25.18
C SER A 58 0.99 -7.44 24.17
N GLN A 59 1.34 -7.61 22.89
CA GLN A 59 0.41 -7.67 21.78
C GLN A 59 1.06 -8.44 20.62
N ALA A 60 0.26 -9.17 19.85
CA ALA A 60 0.75 -9.77 18.61
C ALA A 60 1.17 -8.66 17.62
N THR A 61 2.32 -8.85 16.96
CA THR A 61 2.87 -7.87 16.01
C THR A 61 1.93 -7.53 14.85
N ARG A 62 1.06 -8.46 14.44
CA ARG A 62 -0.01 -8.18 13.46
C ARG A 62 -0.98 -7.09 13.94
N ASN A 63 -1.33 -7.08 15.22
CA ASN A 63 -2.22 -6.06 15.77
C ASN A 63 -1.47 -4.73 15.92
N SER A 64 -0.22 -4.75 16.37
CA SER A 64 0.62 -3.55 16.40
C SER A 64 0.85 -2.98 14.99
N SER A 65 0.95 -3.84 13.97
CA SER A 65 0.97 -3.43 12.57
C SER A 65 -0.32 -2.74 12.14
N GLN A 66 -1.49 -3.19 12.62
CA GLN A 66 -2.76 -2.51 12.35
C GLN A 66 -2.81 -1.13 13.00
N ASP A 67 -2.35 -1.03 14.24
CA ASP A 67 -2.34 0.23 14.99
C ASP A 67 -1.43 1.24 14.27
N ALA A 68 -0.22 0.82 13.88
CA ALA A 68 0.69 1.63 13.06
C ALA A 68 0.09 2.01 11.70
N LEU A 69 -0.53 1.06 11.00
CA LEU A 69 -1.19 1.28 9.71
C LEU A 69 -2.27 2.35 9.81
N ASN A 70 -3.07 2.34 10.88
CA ASN A 70 -4.14 3.32 11.07
C ASN A 70 -3.62 4.70 11.49
N VAL A 71 -2.48 4.79 12.19
CA VAL A 71 -1.77 6.06 12.42
C VAL A 71 -1.32 6.66 11.08
N VAL A 72 -0.70 5.85 10.21
CA VAL A 72 -0.26 6.30 8.87
C VAL A 72 -1.46 6.74 8.04
N ALA A 73 -2.53 5.93 7.98
CA ALA A 73 -3.72 6.23 7.18
C ALA A 73 -4.46 7.49 7.63
N ALA A 74 -4.39 7.85 8.92
CA ALA A 74 -4.98 9.09 9.42
C ALA A 74 -4.23 10.36 8.95
N LYS A 75 -2.93 10.26 8.66
CA LYS A 75 -2.11 11.39 8.20
C LYS A 75 -1.96 11.43 6.69
N LEU A 76 -1.70 10.28 6.06
CA LEU A 76 -1.29 10.18 4.67
C LEU A 76 -2.49 9.79 3.78
N PRO A 77 -3.15 10.74 3.08
CA PRO A 77 -4.33 10.45 2.28
C PRO A 77 -4.03 9.51 1.09
N THR A 78 -2.79 9.51 0.61
CA THR A 78 -2.29 8.67 -0.48
C THR A 78 -1.96 7.24 -0.07
N PHE A 79 -2.15 6.90 1.21
CA PHE A 79 -1.92 5.55 1.74
C PHE A 79 -3.19 4.70 1.65
N LEU A 80 -3.12 3.60 0.90
CA LEU A 80 -4.23 2.68 0.69
C LEU A 80 -3.73 1.26 0.42
N GLY A 81 -4.60 0.28 0.60
CA GLY A 81 -4.21 -1.10 0.38
C GLY A 81 -5.28 -2.05 0.82
N GLY A 82 -4.90 -3.29 1.07
CA GLY A 82 -5.86 -4.32 1.44
C GLY A 82 -5.23 -5.65 1.73
N SER A 83 -6.01 -6.71 1.52
CA SER A 83 -5.56 -8.08 1.73
C SER A 83 -6.17 -9.03 0.73
N ALA A 84 -5.48 -10.15 0.50
CA ALA A 84 -5.98 -11.27 -0.25
C ALA A 84 -7.04 -12.08 0.55
N ASP A 85 -8.20 -11.46 0.79
CA ASP A 85 -9.34 -12.02 1.57
C ASP A 85 -9.05 -12.31 3.06
N LEU A 86 -7.94 -11.81 3.58
CA LEU A 86 -7.47 -12.07 4.94
C LEU A 86 -7.39 -10.79 5.79
N ALA A 87 -8.12 -9.72 5.45
CA ALA A 87 -7.94 -8.40 6.08
C ALA A 87 -8.11 -8.42 7.61
N HIS A 88 -9.05 -9.22 8.12
CA HIS A 88 -9.27 -9.39 9.55
C HIS A 88 -8.24 -10.30 10.22
N SER A 89 -7.64 -11.24 9.48
CA SER A 89 -6.60 -12.15 9.99
C SER A 89 -5.21 -11.52 9.93
N ASN A 90 -4.92 -10.72 8.90
CA ASN A 90 -3.70 -9.95 8.75
C ASN A 90 -3.73 -8.64 9.54
N MET A 91 -4.92 -8.20 9.96
CA MET A 91 -5.15 -6.93 10.63
C MET A 91 -4.78 -5.71 9.77
N THR A 92 -5.16 -5.73 8.49
CA THR A 92 -4.73 -4.73 7.48
C THR A 92 -5.83 -3.75 7.07
N TYR A 93 -6.85 -3.57 7.92
CA TYR A 93 -8.01 -2.72 7.64
C TYR A 93 -7.78 -1.27 8.12
N ILE A 94 -8.04 -0.29 7.25
CA ILE A 94 -8.11 1.14 7.58
C ILE A 94 -9.49 1.39 8.19
N LYS A 95 -9.53 1.60 9.51
CA LYS A 95 -10.75 1.68 10.33
C LYS A 95 -11.65 2.87 9.98
N THR A 96 -11.07 3.94 9.44
CA THR A 96 -11.79 5.16 9.08
C THR A 96 -12.46 5.10 7.71
N ASP A 97 -12.21 4.06 6.91
CA ASP A 97 -12.69 3.96 5.53
C ASP A 97 -13.51 2.69 5.27
N GLY A 98 -14.39 2.78 4.27
CA GLY A 98 -15.12 1.64 3.75
C GLY A 98 -14.29 0.80 2.77
N LEU A 99 -14.96 -0.16 2.13
CA LEU A 99 -14.41 -0.95 1.03
C LEU A 99 -14.44 -0.15 -0.27
N GLN A 100 -13.40 -0.29 -1.06
CA GLN A 100 -13.35 0.26 -2.41
C GLN A 100 -14.19 -0.60 -3.35
N ASP A 101 -15.14 0.05 -4.03
CA ASP A 101 -15.98 -0.56 -5.06
C ASP A 101 -16.32 0.49 -6.14
N ASP A 102 -17.19 0.13 -7.09
CA ASP A 102 -17.58 1.02 -8.18
C ASP A 102 -18.31 2.28 -7.71
N ALA A 103 -19.10 2.17 -6.63
CA ALA A 103 -19.84 3.29 -6.04
C ALA A 103 -18.97 4.14 -5.10
N ASN A 104 -17.94 3.55 -4.50
CA ASN A 104 -17.09 4.13 -3.47
C ASN A 104 -15.61 4.08 -3.86
N ARG A 105 -15.28 4.60 -5.04
CA ARG A 105 -13.93 4.52 -5.64
C ARG A 105 -12.82 5.18 -4.82
N LEU A 106 -13.16 6.09 -3.92
CA LEU A 106 -12.20 6.81 -3.07
C LEU A 106 -11.93 6.11 -1.74
N ASN A 107 -12.67 5.05 -1.40
CA ASN A 107 -12.38 4.24 -0.22
C ASN A 107 -11.01 3.57 -0.37
N ARG A 108 -10.30 3.41 0.75
CA ARG A 108 -8.89 3.01 0.78
C ARG A 108 -8.65 1.54 1.12
N ASN A 109 -9.70 0.76 1.42
CA ASN A 109 -9.60 -0.69 1.65
C ASN A 109 -9.95 -1.48 0.38
N ILE A 110 -8.96 -2.14 -0.23
CA ILE A 110 -9.11 -2.95 -1.43
C ILE A 110 -9.36 -4.42 -1.07
N GLN A 111 -10.40 -5.03 -1.65
CA GLN A 111 -10.62 -6.48 -1.56
C GLN A 111 -10.02 -7.17 -2.77
N PHE A 112 -8.79 -7.68 -2.62
CA PHE A 112 -8.14 -8.42 -3.71
C PHE A 112 -8.78 -9.80 -3.94
N GLY A 113 -9.49 -10.34 -2.95
CA GLY A 113 -9.93 -11.74 -2.90
C GLY A 113 -8.74 -12.69 -2.71
N VAL A 114 -8.96 -14.01 -2.76
CA VAL A 114 -7.89 -15.02 -2.66
C VAL A 114 -7.05 -15.03 -3.94
N ARG A 115 -6.20 -14.00 -4.11
CA ARG A 115 -5.48 -13.67 -5.34
C ARG A 115 -4.14 -13.00 -5.05
N GLU A 116 -3.28 -13.64 -4.25
CA GLU A 116 -2.00 -13.10 -3.77
C GLU A 116 -1.10 -12.62 -4.91
N PHE A 117 -0.98 -13.41 -5.97
CA PHE A 117 -0.14 -13.01 -7.11
C PHE A 117 -0.69 -11.78 -7.82
N ALA A 118 -2.01 -11.77 -8.10
CA ALA A 118 -2.66 -10.63 -8.74
C ALA A 118 -2.54 -9.38 -7.86
N MET A 119 -2.79 -9.50 -6.55
CA MET A 119 -2.56 -8.43 -5.57
C MET A 119 -1.15 -7.85 -5.72
N GLY A 120 -0.10 -8.67 -5.71
CA GLY A 120 1.27 -8.19 -5.87
C GLY A 120 1.50 -7.44 -7.18
N THR A 121 0.97 -7.94 -8.30
CA THR A 121 1.11 -7.27 -9.60
C THR A 121 0.33 -5.96 -9.69
N ILE A 122 -0.87 -5.90 -9.08
CA ILE A 122 -1.69 -4.69 -8.99
C ILE A 122 -0.95 -3.63 -8.17
N LEU A 123 -0.41 -4.00 -7.01
CA LEU A 123 0.36 -3.10 -6.16
C LEU A 123 1.58 -2.53 -6.89
N ASN A 124 2.31 -3.36 -7.65
CA ASN A 124 3.40 -2.87 -8.49
C ASN A 124 2.92 -1.86 -9.54
N GLY A 125 1.79 -2.11 -10.20
CA GLY A 125 1.18 -1.18 -11.15
C GLY A 125 0.79 0.15 -10.50
N MET A 126 0.21 0.11 -9.30
CA MET A 126 -0.15 1.31 -8.53
C MET A 126 1.09 2.11 -8.11
N ALA A 127 2.16 1.43 -7.67
CA ALA A 127 3.41 2.09 -7.31
C ALA A 127 4.10 2.72 -8.54
N LEU A 128 4.07 2.06 -9.70
CA LEU A 128 4.58 2.58 -10.97
C LEU A 128 3.81 3.80 -11.48
N HIS A 129 2.49 3.82 -11.28
CA HIS A 129 1.66 4.97 -11.62
C HIS A 129 2.10 6.23 -10.86
N GLY A 130 2.56 6.07 -9.61
CA GLY A 130 3.00 7.16 -8.76
C GLY A 130 1.86 7.83 -7.99
N GLY A 131 2.24 8.60 -6.97
CA GLY A 131 1.33 9.35 -6.11
C GLY A 131 0.69 8.56 -4.97
N LEU A 132 0.93 7.24 -4.87
CA LEU A 132 0.32 6.37 -3.87
C LEU A 132 1.38 5.63 -3.04
N ARG A 133 1.06 5.38 -1.77
CA ARG A 133 1.77 4.44 -0.91
C ARG A 133 0.88 3.23 -0.69
N VAL A 134 1.33 2.06 -1.15
CA VAL A 134 0.45 0.90 -1.25
C VAL A 134 0.91 -0.28 -0.40
N TYR A 135 -0.05 -1.02 0.14
CA TYR A 135 0.22 -2.25 0.89
C TYR A 135 -0.71 -3.41 0.53
N GLY A 136 -0.23 -4.65 0.75
CA GLY A 136 -1.01 -5.87 0.58
C GLY A 136 -0.73 -6.89 1.66
N GLY A 137 -1.79 -7.44 2.27
CA GLY A 137 -1.72 -8.47 3.29
C GLY A 137 -2.05 -9.88 2.80
N THR A 138 -1.29 -10.87 3.28
CA THR A 138 -1.65 -12.30 3.25
C THR A 138 -0.87 -13.04 4.35
N PHE A 139 -1.09 -14.34 4.54
CA PHE A 139 -0.26 -15.15 5.43
C PHE A 139 1.15 -15.35 4.86
N PHE A 140 2.13 -15.45 5.74
CA PHE A 140 3.52 -15.52 5.33
C PHE A 140 3.82 -16.80 4.53
N VAL A 141 3.13 -17.90 4.84
CA VAL A 141 3.21 -19.17 4.11
C VAL A 141 2.69 -19.04 2.67
N PHE A 142 1.82 -18.07 2.38
CA PHE A 142 1.35 -17.80 1.02
C PHE A 142 2.20 -16.75 0.31
N SER A 143 3.30 -16.29 0.91
CA SER A 143 4.24 -15.39 0.22
C SER A 143 4.84 -16.04 -1.03
N ASP A 144 4.89 -17.37 -1.10
CA ASP A 144 5.29 -18.11 -2.30
C ASP A 144 4.38 -17.84 -3.50
N TYR A 145 3.07 -17.62 -3.30
CA TYR A 145 2.15 -17.27 -4.39
C TYR A 145 2.41 -15.89 -4.97
N VAL A 146 2.93 -14.94 -4.18
CA VAL A 146 3.21 -13.55 -4.61
C VAL A 146 4.69 -13.29 -4.89
N LYS A 147 5.56 -14.27 -4.63
CA LYS A 147 7.02 -14.15 -4.71
C LYS A 147 7.55 -13.56 -6.02
N ALA A 148 6.96 -13.97 -7.15
CA ALA A 148 7.35 -13.45 -8.46
C ALA A 148 7.03 -11.95 -8.62
N ALA A 149 5.92 -11.48 -8.05
CA ALA A 149 5.59 -10.05 -8.03
C ALA A 149 6.50 -9.27 -7.08
N VAL A 150 6.80 -9.81 -5.89
CA VAL A 150 7.77 -9.22 -4.94
C VAL A 150 9.14 -9.05 -5.61
N ARG A 151 9.59 -10.05 -6.38
CA ARG A 151 10.83 -9.98 -7.16
C ARG A 151 10.81 -8.83 -8.16
N LEU A 152 9.67 -8.58 -8.83
CA LEU A 152 9.52 -7.44 -9.72
C LEU A 152 9.51 -6.11 -8.95
N SER A 153 8.89 -6.02 -7.79
CA SER A 153 8.93 -4.83 -6.94
C SER A 153 10.38 -4.44 -6.62
N ALA A 154 11.19 -5.41 -6.19
CA ALA A 154 12.61 -5.22 -5.90
C ALA A 154 13.41 -4.80 -7.14
N LEU A 155 13.21 -5.50 -8.29
CA LEU A 155 13.93 -5.20 -9.53
C LEU A 155 13.60 -3.81 -10.09
N GLN A 156 12.37 -3.35 -9.89
CA GLN A 156 11.88 -2.07 -10.37
C GLN A 156 12.10 -0.93 -9.36
N GLY A 157 12.61 -1.21 -8.16
CA GLY A 157 12.82 -0.22 -7.10
C GLY A 157 11.52 0.35 -6.53
N LEU A 158 10.44 -0.44 -6.49
CA LEU A 158 9.12 0.00 -6.07
C LEU A 158 8.93 -0.09 -4.55
N PRO A 159 8.43 0.96 -3.88
CA PRO A 159 8.20 0.97 -2.44
C PRO A 159 6.85 0.32 -2.07
N VAL A 160 6.62 -0.92 -2.50
CA VAL A 160 5.43 -1.70 -2.13
C VAL A 160 5.64 -2.35 -0.76
N THR A 161 4.68 -2.19 0.15
CA THR A 161 4.73 -2.82 1.47
C THR A 161 3.91 -4.10 1.50
N TYR A 162 4.55 -5.23 1.80
CA TYR A 162 3.87 -6.51 2.01
C TYR A 162 3.70 -6.79 3.50
N VAL A 163 2.46 -7.01 3.95
CA VAL A 163 2.12 -7.32 5.34
C VAL A 163 1.91 -8.84 5.47
N PHE A 164 2.99 -9.56 5.71
CA PHE A 164 2.96 -11.00 5.94
C PHE A 164 2.78 -11.32 7.42
N THR A 165 1.63 -11.90 7.78
CA THR A 165 1.33 -12.33 9.17
C THR A 165 1.41 -13.85 9.30
N HIS A 166 1.19 -14.40 10.50
CA HIS A 166 1.26 -15.85 10.75
C HIS A 166 2.63 -16.40 10.32
N ASP A 167 3.67 -15.91 11.00
CA ASP A 167 5.05 -15.93 10.51
C ASP A 167 5.84 -17.22 10.84
N SER A 168 5.23 -18.16 11.55
CA SER A 168 5.94 -19.31 12.12
C SER A 168 5.02 -20.48 12.45
N ILE A 169 5.59 -21.56 12.99
CA ILE A 169 4.88 -22.70 13.58
C ILE A 169 3.94 -22.33 14.74
N ALA A 170 4.01 -21.10 15.26
CA ALA A 170 3.10 -20.62 16.31
C ALA A 170 1.64 -20.45 15.81
N VAL A 171 1.37 -20.70 14.53
CA VAL A 171 0.03 -20.81 13.96
C VAL A 171 -0.78 -21.93 14.62
N GLY A 172 -0.19 -23.10 14.84
CA GLY A 172 -0.83 -24.19 15.58
C GLY A 172 -1.80 -25.04 14.76
N GLU A 173 -3.10 -24.90 15.02
CA GLU A 173 -4.11 -25.88 14.59
C GLU A 173 -4.31 -25.97 13.06
N ASP A 174 -3.95 -24.93 12.30
CA ASP A 174 -4.02 -24.95 10.84
C ASP A 174 -2.95 -25.85 10.19
N GLY A 175 -1.95 -26.26 10.98
CA GLY A 175 -0.98 -27.29 10.63
C GLY A 175 0.05 -26.90 9.58
N PRO A 176 0.84 -27.86 9.09
CA PRO A 176 2.09 -27.59 8.36
C PRO A 176 1.90 -26.88 7.03
N THR A 177 0.70 -26.88 6.44
CA THR A 177 0.42 -26.12 5.21
C THR A 177 0.25 -24.62 5.46
N HIS A 178 0.15 -24.20 6.72
CA HIS A 178 -0.02 -22.80 7.13
C HIS A 178 1.16 -22.28 7.97
N GLU A 179 2.17 -23.11 8.21
CA GLU A 179 3.31 -22.80 9.07
C GLU A 179 4.55 -22.52 8.21
N PRO A 180 5.01 -21.27 8.12
CA PRO A 180 6.20 -20.94 7.34
C PRO A 180 7.46 -21.59 7.93
N VAL A 181 8.29 -22.19 7.06
CA VAL A 181 9.61 -22.74 7.43
C VAL A 181 10.74 -22.02 6.68
N GLU A 182 10.67 -22.02 5.35
CA GLU A 182 11.69 -21.54 4.41
C GLU A 182 11.47 -20.10 3.91
N HIS A 183 10.29 -19.54 4.17
CA HIS A 183 9.79 -18.32 3.54
C HIS A 183 10.67 -17.10 3.84
N LEU A 184 11.23 -17.01 5.06
CA LEU A 184 12.16 -15.95 5.44
C LEU A 184 13.48 -16.00 4.68
N ALA A 185 14.03 -17.19 4.47
CA ALA A 185 15.21 -17.37 3.63
C ALA A 185 14.88 -17.03 2.17
N GLY A 186 13.70 -17.46 1.71
CA GLY A 186 13.21 -17.18 0.37
C GLY A 186 13.06 -15.69 0.04
N LEU A 187 12.63 -14.85 0.98
CA LEU A 187 12.48 -13.40 0.75
C LEU A 187 13.76 -12.60 0.98
N ARG A 188 14.73 -13.13 1.74
CA ARG A 188 16.02 -12.45 2.01
C ARG A 188 17.07 -12.64 0.91
N ALA A 189 16.92 -13.66 0.06
CA ALA A 189 17.88 -14.06 -0.96
C ALA A 189 17.89 -13.16 -2.21
#